data_AF-A0A7C4YCD2-F1
#
_entry.id   AF-A0A7C4YCD2-F1
#
_cell.length_a   1.000
_cell.length_b   1.000
_cell.length_c   1.000
_cell.angle_alpha   90.00
_cell.angle_beta   90.00
_cell.angle_gamma   90.00
#
_symmetry.space_group_name_H-M   'P 1'
#
loop_
_entity.id
_entity.type
_entity.pdbx_description
1 polymer ?
#
loop_
_entity_poly.entity_id
_entity_poly.type
_entity_poly.pdbx_seq_one_letter_code
_entity_poly.pdbx_strand_id
1 'polypeptide(L)'
;MGIEKDIQQAKFRNAHQKAAINLIYTLSWMKDKTKCIFEAEDITSQQFNILRILRGSFPQPLSTLQIRERMLEKMSDTSRIVDRLIAKGLV
;
A
#
# COMPACT_ATOMS: atom_id res chain seq x y z
N MET A 1 -12.71 11.34 -21.21
CA MET A 1 -11.71 10.77 -20.31
C MET A 1 -10.82 11.90 -19.82
N GLY A 2 -10.61 12.00 -18.51
CA GLY A 2 -9.86 13.09 -17.88
C GLY A 2 -10.35 13.27 -16.46
N ILE A 3 -9.41 13.45 -15.53
CA ILE A 3 -9.70 13.48 -14.11
C ILE A 3 -10.79 14.49 -13.73
N GLU A 4 -10.91 15.61 -14.45
CA GLU A 4 -11.99 16.59 -14.33
C GLU A 4 -13.38 15.96 -14.27
N LYS A 5 -13.63 14.98 -15.13
CA LYS A 5 -14.93 14.31 -15.24
C LYS A 5 -15.09 13.28 -14.13
N ASP A 6 -14.02 12.55 -13.83
CA ASP A 6 -14.03 11.45 -12.87
C ASP A 6 -14.24 11.94 -11.43
N ILE A 7 -13.72 13.14 -11.10
CA ILE A 7 -13.91 13.77 -9.78
C ILE A 7 -14.92 14.93 -9.79
N GLN A 8 -15.59 15.17 -10.92
CA GLN A 8 -16.56 16.26 -11.11
C GLN A 8 -16.00 17.66 -10.75
N GLN A 9 -14.76 17.94 -11.14
CA GLN A 9 -14.08 19.22 -10.90
C GLN A 9 -13.84 19.98 -12.21
N ALA A 10 -14.53 21.10 -12.37
CA ALA A 10 -14.47 21.90 -13.60
C ALA A 10 -13.22 22.77 -13.73
N LYS A 11 -12.59 23.17 -12.62
CA LYS A 11 -11.43 24.09 -12.62
C LYS A 11 -10.35 23.63 -11.64
N PHE A 12 -9.10 23.78 -12.06
CA PHE A 12 -7.93 23.68 -11.20
C PHE A 12 -7.24 25.04 -11.12
N ARG A 13 -6.60 25.33 -9.99
CA ARG A 13 -5.82 26.56 -9.81
C ARG A 13 -4.67 26.67 -10.82
N ASN A 14 -4.01 25.55 -11.12
CA ASN A 14 -2.91 25.44 -12.09
C ASN A 14 -2.64 23.96 -12.46
N ALA A 15 -1.72 23.75 -13.40
CA ALA A 15 -1.32 22.41 -13.86
C ALA A 15 -0.69 21.56 -12.74
N HIS A 16 0.02 22.17 -11.79
CA HIS A 16 0.63 21.45 -10.66
C HIS A 16 -0.43 20.85 -9.73
N GLN A 17 -1.47 21.61 -9.39
CA GLN A 17 -2.58 21.12 -8.58
C GLN A 17 -3.30 19.97 -9.30
N LYS A 18 -3.59 20.13 -10.60
CA LYS A 18 -4.21 19.07 -11.40
C LYS A 18 -3.37 17.79 -11.39
N ALA A 19 -2.06 17.91 -11.59
CA ALA A 19 -1.14 16.77 -11.57
C ALA A 19 -1.10 16.07 -10.20
N ALA A 20 -1.03 16.83 -9.10
CA ALA A 20 -1.03 16.27 -7.75
C ALA A 20 -2.32 15.51 -7.45
N ILE A 21 -3.48 16.08 -7.78
CA ILE A 21 -4.78 15.43 -7.63
C ILE A 21 -4.85 14.17 -8.52
N ASN A 22 -4.30 14.22 -9.73
CA ASN A 22 -4.28 13.07 -10.64
C ASN A 22 -3.44 11.91 -10.11
N LEU A 23 -2.31 12.19 -9.47
CA LEU A 23 -1.50 11.16 -8.81
C LEU A 23 -2.23 10.54 -7.63
N ILE A 24 -2.88 11.34 -6.78
CA ILE A 24 -3.65 10.85 -5.65
C ILE A 24 -4.82 9.98 -6.12
N TYR A 25 -5.57 10.44 -7.12
CA TYR A 25 -6.67 9.70 -7.72
C TYR A 25 -6.20 8.36 -8.28
N THR A 26 -5.12 8.37 -9.06
CA THR A 26 -4.54 7.17 -9.66
C THR A 26 -4.08 6.18 -8.59
N LEU A 27 -3.45 6.67 -7.51
CA LEU A 27 -3.04 5.83 -6.39
C LEU A 27 -4.25 5.19 -5.70
N SER A 28 -5.32 5.95 -5.46
CA SER A 28 -6.56 5.42 -4.86
C SER A 28 -7.20 4.35 -5.76
N TRP A 29 -7.33 4.65 -7.06
CA TRP A 29 -7.87 3.72 -8.03
C TRP A 29 -7.06 2.40 -8.09
N MET A 30 -5.73 2.50 -8.05
CA MET A 30 -4.85 1.33 -8.02
C MET A 30 -5.00 0.52 -6.72
N LYS A 31 -5.12 1.19 -5.56
CA LYS A 31 -5.38 0.53 -4.28
C LYS A 31 -6.69 -0.24 -4.31
N ASP A 32 -7.76 0.35 -4.86
CA ASP A 32 -9.05 -0.30 -4.96
C ASP A 32 -9.01 -1.52 -5.89
N LYS A 33 -8.29 -1.43 -7.02
CA LYS A 33 -8.12 -2.57 -7.93
C LYS A 33 -7.27 -3.70 -7.35
N THR A 34 -6.24 -3.37 -6.58
CA THR A 34 -5.36 -4.38 -5.96
C THR A 34 -5.98 -5.00 -4.71
N LYS A 35 -6.98 -4.35 -4.09
CA LYS A 35 -7.70 -4.87 -2.93
C LYS A 35 -8.30 -6.26 -3.18
N CYS A 36 -8.96 -6.47 -4.32
CA CYS A 36 -9.54 -7.77 -4.67
C CYS A 36 -8.50 -8.89 -4.79
N ILE A 37 -7.27 -8.55 -5.20
CA ILE A 37 -6.16 -9.52 -5.29
C ILE A 37 -5.72 -9.93 -3.89
N PHE A 38 -5.60 -8.99 -2.96
CA PHE A 38 -5.20 -9.29 -1.58
C PHE A 38 -6.29 -10.05 -0.83
N GLU A 39 -7.56 -9.71 -1.05
CA GLU A 39 -8.71 -10.42 -0.47
C GLU A 39 -8.78 -11.89 -0.91
N ALA A 40 -8.45 -12.19 -2.18
CA ALA A 40 -8.40 -13.57 -2.68
C ALA A 40 -7.36 -14.44 -1.95
N GLU A 41 -6.29 -13.81 -1.43
CA GLU A 41 -5.22 -14.46 -0.68
C GLU A 41 -5.38 -14.29 0.85
N ASP A 42 -6.53 -13.78 1.30
CA ASP A 42 -6.83 -13.49 2.72
C ASP A 42 -5.73 -12.68 3.41
N ILE A 43 -5.20 -11.66 2.73
CA ILE A 43 -4.23 -10.72 3.29
C ILE A 43 -4.63 -9.27 3.02
N THR A 44 -4.07 -8.34 3.79
CA THR A 44 -4.19 -6.90 3.52
C THR A 44 -3.03 -6.37 2.68
N SER A 45 -3.18 -5.18 2.11
CA SER A 45 -2.08 -4.51 1.39
C SER A 45 -0.86 -4.25 2.28
N GLN A 46 -1.07 -4.02 3.59
CA GLN A 46 0.02 -3.87 4.55
C GLN A 46 0.73 -5.19 4.79
N GLN A 47 -0.01 -6.29 4.95
CA GLN A 47 0.54 -7.64 5.09
C GLN A 47 1.35 -8.02 3.85
N PHE A 48 0.80 -7.77 2.65
CA PHE A 48 1.53 -7.94 1.39
C PHE A 48 2.83 -7.14 1.36
N ASN A 49 2.82 -5.89 1.82
CA ASN A 49 4.03 -5.07 1.85
C ASN A 49 5.11 -5.66 2.79
N ILE A 50 4.72 -6.23 3.94
CA ILE A 50 5.65 -6.96 4.81
C ILE A 50 6.21 -8.19 4.10
N LEU A 51 5.36 -9.01 3.48
CA LEU A 51 5.78 -10.21 2.75
C LEU A 51 6.74 -9.85 1.59
N ARG A 52 6.49 -8.76 0.87
CA ARG A 52 7.38 -8.23 -0.18
C ARG A 52 8.74 -7.85 0.39
N ILE A 53 8.78 -7.20 1.55
CA ILE A 53 10.02 -6.81 2.23
C ILE A 53 10.81 -8.05 2.66
N LEU A 54 10.14 -9.03 3.30
CA LEU A 54 10.75 -10.28 3.74
C LEU A 54 11.28 -11.09 2.56
N ARG A 55 10.52 -11.19 1.46
CA ARG A 55 10.95 -11.84 0.22
C ARG A 55 12.24 -11.22 -0.35
N GLY A 56 12.37 -9.89 -0.31
CA GLY A 56 13.57 -9.19 -0.77
C GLY A 56 14.77 -9.31 0.17
N SER A 57 14.55 -9.71 1.42
CA SER A 57 15.60 -9.91 2.42
C SER A 57 16.01 -11.38 2.59
N PHE A 58 15.22 -12.32 2.08
CA PHE A 58 15.50 -13.75 2.21
C PHE A 58 16.90 -14.09 1.68
N PRO A 59 17.71 -14.89 2.41
CA PRO A 59 17.38 -15.62 3.66
C PRO A 59 17.63 -14.84 4.96
N GLN A 60 18.04 -13.58 4.89
CA GLN A 60 18.40 -12.79 6.07
C GLN A 60 17.16 -12.35 6.85
N PRO A 61 17.08 -12.66 8.17
CA PRO A 61 15.98 -12.24 9.00
C PRO A 61 15.98 -10.71 9.19
N LEU A 62 14.79 -10.13 9.39
CA LEU A 62 14.62 -8.72 9.72
C LEU A 62 13.86 -8.57 11.03
N SER A 63 14.29 -7.62 11.85
CA SER A 63 13.50 -7.13 12.98
C SER A 63 12.26 -6.37 12.49
N THR A 64 11.24 -6.29 13.35
CA THR A 64 10.03 -5.50 13.09
C THR A 64 10.34 -4.01 12.85
N LEU A 65 11.39 -3.48 13.48
CA LEU A 65 11.88 -2.12 13.24
C LEU A 65 12.39 -1.94 11.81
N GLN A 66 13.23 -2.85 11.32
CA GLN A 66 13.77 -2.82 9.96
C GLN A 66 12.66 -3.00 8.91
N ILE A 67 11.66 -3.84 9.20
CA ILE A 67 10.48 -3.97 8.34
C ILE A 67 9.75 -2.63 8.25
N ARG A 68 9.46 -1.99 9.39
CA ARG A 68 8.76 -0.70 9.45
C ARG A 68 9.47 0.40 8.66
N GLU A 69 10.80 0.44 8.70
CA GLU A 69 11.59 1.42 7.96
C GLU A 69 11.44 1.31 6.43
N ARG A 70 11.14 0.10 5.93
CA ARG A 70 10.98 -0.21 4.51
C ARG A 70 9.53 -0.19 4.03
N MET A 71 8.57 0.06 4.94
CA MET A 71 7.16 0.12 4.57
C MET A 71 6.85 1.38 3.75
N LEU A 72 6.02 1.24 2.72
CA LEU A 72 5.52 2.36 1.91
C LEU A 72 4.70 3.34 2.76
N GLU A 73 3.85 2.81 3.63
CA GLU A 73 3.08 3.57 4.61
C GLU A 73 3.54 3.17 6.01
N LYS A 74 4.25 4.08 6.68
CA LYS A 74 4.75 3.85 8.04
C LYS A 74 3.58 3.90 9.02
N MET A 75 3.47 2.87 9.85
CA MET A 75 2.47 2.79 10.93
C MET A 75 3.10 2.26 12.22
N SER A 76 2.52 2.63 13.35
CA SER A 76 2.95 2.21 14.69
C SER A 76 2.86 0.70 14.89
N ASP A 77 1.83 0.06 14.32
CA ASP A 77 1.43 -1.31 14.67
C ASP A 77 2.09 -2.41 13.83
N THR A 78 3.32 -2.18 13.33
CA THR A 78 4.01 -3.16 12.46
C THR A 78 4.12 -4.53 13.13
N SER A 79 4.44 -4.59 14.43
CA SER A 79 4.53 -5.85 15.19
C SER A 79 3.22 -6.63 15.17
N ARG A 80 2.07 -5.95 15.36
CA ARG A 80 0.75 -6.62 15.36
C ARG A 80 0.40 -7.21 14.00
N ILE A 81 0.87 -6.59 12.91
CA ILE A 81 0.65 -7.10 11.56
C ILE A 81 1.52 -8.35 11.32
N VAL A 82 2.76 -8.35 11.83
CA VAL A 82 3.63 -9.53 11.82
C VAL A 82 3.01 -10.68 12.62
N ASP A 83 2.48 -10.41 13.83
CA ASP A 83 1.82 -11.45 14.64
C ASP A 83 0.65 -12.12 13.89
N ARG A 84 -0.15 -11.34 13.14
CA ARG A 84 -1.23 -11.87 12.31
C ARG A 84 -0.72 -12.71 11.13
N LEU A 85 0.44 -12.38 10.57
CA LEU A 85 1.08 -13.16 9.51
C LEU A 85 1.65 -14.48 10.05
N ILE A 86 2.23 -14.47 11.25
CA ILE A 86 2.68 -15.68 11.96
C ILE A 86 1.49 -16.60 12.22
N ALA A 87 0.37 -16.07 12.71
CA ALA A 87 -0.86 -16.84 12.93
C ALA A 87 -1.42 -17.47 11.63
N LYS A 88 -1.11 -16.89 10.46
CA LYS A 88 -1.45 -17.42 9.13
C LYS A 88 -0.39 -18.36 8.55
N GLY A 89 0.76 -18.55 9.21
CA GLY A 89 1.86 -19.37 8.73
C GLY A 89 2.59 -18.80 7.50
N LEU A 90 2.53 -17.48 7.29
CA LEU A 90 3.13 -16.81 6.12
C LEU A 90 4.53 -16.23 6.40
N VAL A 91 4.95 -16.21 7.67
CA VAL A 91 6.25 -15.71 8.15
C VAL A 91 6.74 -16.63 9.26
#